data_AF-A0A518LIP8-F1
#
_entry.id   AF-A0A518LIP8-F1
#
_cell.length_a   1.000
_cell.length_b   1.000
_cell.length_c   1.000
_cell.angle_alpha   90.00
_cell.angle_beta   90.00
_cell.angle_gamma   90.00
#
_symmetry.space_group_name_H-M   'P 1'
#
loop_
_entity.id
_entity.type
_entity.pdbx_description
1 polymer ?
#
loop_
_entity_poly.entity_id
_entity_poly.type
_entity_poly.pdbx_seq_one_letter_code
_entity_poly.pdbx_strand_id
1 'polypeptide(L)'
;MICDSLSGTGQLRATPTGSATGGSNKGRIRIEINQVGIASSDPAYSQGVVGSIAQLWPEDVVADSPSTRVVSLGSNNVPTDPQASFEFPYADVNTATSGAQTLVIECKNIPTGLDPIGVQAWNVKARIVPRSGTVQNITASYVSGDYSLSTWEAQVTLPTGFSAIQVRASMPPQ
;
A
#
# COMPACT_ATOMS: atom_id res chain seq x y z
N MET A 1 -2.87 21.43 -16.82
CA MET A 1 -2.46 22.16 -18.04
C MET A 1 -2.95 21.36 -19.23
N ILE A 2 -3.55 22.01 -20.21
CA ILE A 2 -4.02 21.39 -21.45
C ILE A 2 -3.50 22.28 -22.58
N CYS A 3 -2.80 21.69 -23.55
CA CYS A 3 -2.21 22.40 -24.69
C CYS A 3 -2.00 21.42 -25.85
N ASP A 4 -2.04 21.91 -27.09
CA ASP A 4 -1.80 21.10 -28.28
C ASP A 4 -0.33 20.69 -28.43
N SER A 5 0.58 21.53 -27.93
CA SER A 5 2.02 21.26 -27.90
C SER A 5 2.66 21.90 -26.68
N LEU A 6 3.50 21.14 -25.98
CA LEU A 6 4.43 21.63 -24.96
C LEU A 6 5.83 21.21 -25.40
N SER A 7 6.68 22.18 -25.72
CA SER A 7 8.05 21.95 -26.18
C SER A 7 9.04 22.77 -25.36
N GLY A 8 10.28 22.28 -25.26
CA GLY A 8 11.37 22.89 -24.49
C GLY A 8 12.21 21.85 -23.74
N THR A 9 13.31 22.30 -23.14
CA THR A 9 14.24 21.45 -22.37
C THR A 9 13.98 21.52 -20.85
N GLY A 10 12.84 22.05 -20.45
CA GLY A 10 12.46 22.23 -19.05
C GLY A 10 12.06 20.93 -18.35
N GLN A 11 11.79 21.03 -17.05
CA GLN A 11 11.35 19.91 -16.21
C GLN A 11 9.90 20.11 -15.75
N LEU A 12 9.09 19.06 -15.80
CA LEU A 12 7.76 19.07 -15.17
C LEU A 12 7.91 18.85 -13.67
N ARG A 13 7.41 19.78 -12.85
CA ARG A 13 7.51 19.70 -11.39
C ARG A 13 6.14 19.80 -10.72
N ALA A 14 5.80 18.84 -9.87
CA ALA A 14 4.66 18.93 -8.97
C ALA A 14 5.18 19.17 -7.55
N THR A 15 5.27 20.44 -7.19
CA THR A 15 5.75 20.87 -5.86
C THR A 15 4.56 21.14 -4.93
N PRO A 16 4.71 20.90 -3.62
CA PRO A 16 3.68 21.26 -2.65
C PRO A 16 3.59 22.78 -2.53
N THR A 17 2.39 23.31 -2.31
CA THR A 17 2.18 24.70 -1.91
C THR A 17 2.36 24.80 -0.39
N GLY A 18 3.55 25.21 0.05
CA GLY A 18 3.84 25.49 1.47
C GLY A 18 5.20 24.98 1.92
N SER A 19 5.84 25.74 2.82
CA SER A 19 7.13 25.41 3.45
C SER A 19 6.98 24.20 4.38
N ALA A 20 6.97 22.99 3.82
CA ALA A 20 7.18 21.78 4.59
C ALA A 20 8.66 21.40 4.48
N THR A 21 9.43 21.73 5.51
CA THR A 21 10.76 21.18 5.79
C THR A 21 10.63 19.66 5.99
N GLY A 22 10.62 18.91 4.89
CA GLY A 22 10.48 17.45 4.89
C GLY A 22 10.27 16.95 3.46
N GLY A 23 11.34 16.47 2.82
CA GLY A 23 11.46 16.23 1.38
C GLY A 23 10.62 15.09 0.77
N SER A 24 9.37 14.89 1.18
CA SER A 24 8.52 13.78 0.72
C SER A 24 7.18 14.19 0.08
N ASN A 25 6.81 15.46 0.07
CA ASN A 25 5.48 15.91 -0.39
C ASN A 25 5.47 16.35 -1.86
N LYS A 26 6.11 15.60 -2.76
CA LYS A 26 5.96 15.85 -4.19
C LYS A 26 4.53 15.47 -4.60
N GLY A 27 3.90 16.28 -5.45
CA GLY A 27 2.55 16.02 -5.94
C GLY A 27 2.51 14.79 -6.86
N ARG A 28 1.48 14.66 -7.70
CA ARG A 28 1.44 13.62 -8.74
C ARG A 28 1.39 14.28 -10.10
N ILE A 29 2.12 13.72 -11.06
CA ILE A 29 2.08 14.14 -12.47
C ILE A 29 1.48 13.00 -13.28
N ARG A 30 0.35 13.24 -13.94
CA ARG A 30 -0.22 12.36 -14.96
C ARG A 30 -0.21 13.09 -16.30
N ILE A 31 0.16 12.38 -17.36
CA ILE A 31 0.31 12.94 -18.71
C ILE A 31 -0.47 12.08 -19.69
N GLU A 32 -1.24 12.73 -20.55
CA GLU A 32 -2.00 12.11 -21.63
C GLU A 32 -1.60 12.81 -22.92
N ILE A 33 -0.81 12.13 -23.75
CA ILE A 33 -0.18 12.72 -24.95
C ILE A 33 -0.05 11.70 -26.07
N ASN A 34 -0.16 12.15 -27.32
CA ASN A 34 -0.01 11.30 -28.51
C ASN A 34 1.46 10.93 -28.81
N GLN A 35 2.42 11.79 -28.44
CA GLN A 35 3.84 11.59 -28.67
C GLN A 35 4.63 12.11 -27.47
N VAL A 36 5.46 11.28 -26.84
CA VAL A 36 6.22 11.65 -25.64
C VAL A 36 7.64 12.09 -26.00
N GLY A 37 8.06 13.22 -25.45
CA GLY A 37 9.41 13.80 -25.61
C GLY A 37 9.87 14.51 -24.33
N ILE A 38 9.49 13.97 -23.17
CA ILE A 38 9.74 14.60 -21.87
C ILE A 38 11.12 14.18 -21.37
N ALA A 39 12.03 15.15 -21.24
CA ALA A 39 13.39 14.89 -20.81
C ALA A 39 13.51 14.58 -19.31
N SER A 40 12.68 15.19 -18.46
CA SER A 40 12.70 14.96 -17.00
C SER A 40 11.40 15.41 -16.32
N SER A 41 11.00 14.70 -15.27
CA SER A 41 9.90 15.06 -14.37
C SER A 41 10.30 14.83 -12.92
N ASP A 42 9.76 15.64 -12.02
CA ASP A 42 9.89 15.41 -10.58
C ASP A 42 8.57 15.73 -9.84
N PRO A 43 7.83 14.73 -9.34
CA PRO A 43 8.15 13.29 -9.33
C PRO A 43 7.98 12.64 -10.71
N ALA A 44 8.34 11.35 -10.82
CA ALA A 44 8.11 10.56 -12.03
C ALA A 44 6.62 10.63 -12.44
N TYR A 45 6.36 10.86 -13.73
CA TYR A 45 5.00 10.93 -14.25
C TYR A 45 4.42 9.55 -14.54
N SER A 46 3.10 9.41 -14.45
CA SER A 46 2.37 8.31 -15.08
C SER A 46 1.84 8.73 -16.45
N GLN A 47 2.00 7.87 -17.45
CA GLN A 47 1.51 8.11 -18.80
C GLN A 47 0.20 7.35 -19.03
N GLY A 48 -0.85 8.07 -19.40
CA GLY A 48 -2.08 7.49 -19.92
C GLY A 48 -2.02 7.34 -21.43
N VAL A 49 -2.71 6.33 -21.96
CA VAL A 49 -2.99 6.23 -23.41
C VAL A 49 -4.08 7.25 -23.75
N VAL A 50 -3.97 7.92 -24.89
CA VAL A 50 -5.00 8.89 -25.31
C VAL A 50 -6.35 8.18 -25.46
N GLY A 51 -7.38 8.73 -24.82
CA GLY A 51 -8.72 8.13 -24.75
C GLY A 51 -8.90 7.08 -23.66
N SER A 52 -7.86 6.70 -22.91
CA SER A 52 -8.02 5.88 -21.71
C SER A 52 -8.62 6.69 -20.55
N ILE A 53 -9.50 6.07 -19.77
CA ILE A 53 -10.03 6.68 -18.54
C ILE A 53 -8.88 6.83 -17.54
N ALA A 54 -8.78 8.00 -16.91
CA ALA A 54 -7.77 8.24 -15.89
C ALA A 54 -8.05 7.40 -14.64
N GLN A 55 -7.28 6.34 -14.45
CA GLN A 55 -7.33 5.50 -13.25
C GLN A 55 -6.56 6.18 -12.11
N LEU A 56 -7.29 6.69 -11.12
CA LEU A 56 -6.73 7.32 -9.91
C LEU A 56 -6.43 6.31 -8.80
N TRP A 57 -7.22 5.25 -8.74
CA TRP A 57 -7.13 4.18 -7.76
C TRP A 57 -7.07 2.85 -8.49
N PRO A 58 -6.27 1.88 -8.02
CA PRO A 58 -6.36 0.51 -8.52
C PRO A 58 -7.81 0.04 -8.45
N GLU A 59 -8.30 -0.55 -9.52
CA GLU A 59 -9.63 -1.14 -9.52
C GLU A 59 -9.52 -2.52 -8.86
N ASP A 60 -10.37 -2.79 -7.87
CA ASP A 60 -10.40 -4.08 -7.17
C ASP A 60 -10.70 -5.26 -8.12
N VAL A 61 -11.37 -4.98 -9.24
CA VAL A 61 -11.77 -5.97 -10.26
C VAL A 61 -10.67 -6.28 -11.29
N VAL A 62 -9.62 -5.47 -11.38
CA VAL A 62 -8.53 -5.72 -12.34
C VAL A 62 -7.57 -6.73 -11.74
N ALA A 63 -7.39 -7.87 -12.44
CA ALA A 63 -6.59 -8.99 -11.97
C ALA A 63 -5.16 -8.62 -11.57
N ASP A 64 -4.60 -7.57 -12.18
CA ASP A 64 -3.20 -7.17 -12.03
C ASP A 64 -2.99 -6.02 -11.01
N SER A 65 -4.06 -5.52 -10.38
CA SER A 65 -3.94 -4.48 -9.35
C SER A 65 -3.21 -5.03 -8.11
N PRO A 66 -2.14 -4.35 -7.61
CA PRO A 66 -1.49 -4.75 -6.38
C PRO A 66 -2.39 -4.45 -5.17
N SER A 67 -2.55 -5.42 -4.28
CA SER A 67 -3.35 -5.26 -3.07
C SER A 67 -2.77 -6.02 -1.89
N THR A 68 -3.11 -5.56 -0.69
CA THR A 68 -2.75 -6.23 0.57
C THR A 68 -3.95 -6.24 1.48
N ARG A 69 -4.24 -7.38 2.12
CA ARG A 69 -5.31 -7.49 3.12
C ARG A 69 -4.88 -8.34 4.31
N VAL A 70 -5.47 -8.07 5.46
CA VAL A 70 -5.35 -8.94 6.63
C VAL A 70 -6.34 -10.09 6.47
N VAL A 71 -5.87 -11.33 6.67
CA VAL A 71 -6.70 -12.54 6.57
C VAL A 71 -7.16 -12.98 7.96
N SER A 72 -6.23 -13.02 8.91
CA SER A 72 -6.54 -13.43 10.28
C SER A 72 -5.59 -12.80 11.29
N LEU A 73 -6.04 -12.79 12.54
CA LEU A 73 -5.28 -12.38 13.70
C LEU A 73 -5.48 -13.43 14.80
N GLY A 74 -4.43 -14.20 15.08
CA GLY A 74 -4.52 -15.37 15.93
C GLY A 74 -5.47 -16.41 15.33
N SER A 75 -6.46 -16.84 16.11
CA SER A 75 -7.52 -17.76 15.64
C SER A 75 -8.72 -17.07 14.99
N ASN A 76 -8.73 -15.73 14.91
CA ASN A 76 -9.88 -14.98 14.41
C ASN A 76 -9.68 -14.57 12.96
N ASN A 77 -10.65 -14.89 12.09
CA ASN A 77 -10.66 -14.43 10.71
C ASN A 77 -11.10 -12.97 10.63
N VAL A 78 -10.46 -12.21 9.75
CA VAL A 78 -10.84 -10.82 9.44
C VAL A 78 -11.85 -10.85 8.30
N PRO A 79 -12.96 -10.10 8.38
CA PRO A 79 -13.89 -9.95 7.27
C PRO A 79 -13.18 -9.43 6.01
N THR A 80 -13.62 -9.87 4.84
CA THR A 80 -13.08 -9.37 3.56
C THR A 80 -13.41 -7.90 3.32
N ASP A 81 -14.43 -7.39 3.99
CA ASP A 81 -14.86 -5.99 3.97
C ASP A 81 -14.97 -5.46 5.41
N PRO A 82 -13.84 -5.05 6.02
CA PRO A 82 -13.81 -4.57 7.39
C PRO A 82 -14.46 -3.19 7.52
N GLN A 83 -15.38 -3.03 8.48
CA GLN A 83 -16.15 -1.81 8.71
C GLN A 83 -15.44 -0.79 9.62
N ALA A 84 -14.26 -1.14 10.13
CA ALA A 84 -13.47 -0.35 11.07
C ALA A 84 -14.25 0.07 12.34
N SER A 85 -15.23 -0.73 12.74
CA SER A 85 -16.00 -0.47 13.95
C SER A 85 -15.19 -0.81 15.20
N PHE A 86 -15.30 0.03 16.23
CA PHE A 86 -14.75 -0.23 17.56
C PHE A 86 -15.84 -0.60 18.57
N GLU A 87 -17.07 -0.78 18.11
CA GLU A 87 -18.22 -1.08 18.96
C GLU A 87 -18.45 -2.59 19.02
N PHE A 88 -18.73 -3.12 20.22
CA PHE A 88 -19.16 -4.49 20.37
C PHE A 88 -20.67 -4.59 20.06
N PRO A 89 -21.13 -5.55 19.23
CA PRO A 89 -20.41 -6.70 18.67
C PRO A 89 -19.86 -6.49 17.25
N TYR A 90 -19.88 -5.26 16.72
CA TYR A 90 -19.59 -4.96 15.32
C TYR A 90 -18.11 -4.80 14.97
N ALA A 91 -17.20 -4.95 15.93
CA ALA A 91 -15.76 -4.88 15.66
C ALA A 91 -15.31 -5.99 14.69
N ASP A 92 -14.48 -5.64 13.71
CA ASP A 92 -14.03 -6.56 12.65
C ASP A 92 -13.31 -7.78 13.21
N VAL A 93 -12.50 -7.59 14.25
CA VAL A 93 -11.83 -8.65 15.00
C VAL A 93 -11.76 -8.25 16.47
N ASN A 94 -12.06 -9.20 17.34
CA ASN A 94 -11.91 -9.04 18.79
C ASN A 94 -10.93 -10.08 19.34
N THR A 95 -9.88 -9.62 20.00
CA THR A 95 -8.94 -10.48 20.73
C THR A 95 -9.31 -10.50 22.21
N ALA A 96 -9.87 -11.62 22.66
CA ALA A 96 -10.30 -11.80 24.05
C ALA A 96 -9.12 -11.87 25.05
N THR A 97 -7.90 -12.13 24.58
CA THR A 97 -6.70 -12.29 25.40
C THR A 97 -5.59 -11.35 24.95
N SER A 98 -4.90 -10.75 25.91
CA SER A 98 -3.64 -10.04 25.66
C SER A 98 -2.51 -11.03 25.42
N GLY A 99 -1.64 -10.76 24.45
CA GLY A 99 -0.47 -11.59 24.19
C GLY A 99 0.05 -11.49 22.77
N ALA A 100 1.06 -12.32 22.46
CA ALA A 100 1.56 -12.50 21.12
C ALA A 100 0.53 -13.25 20.27
N GLN A 101 0.23 -12.70 19.09
CA GLN A 101 -0.68 -13.25 18.11
C GLN A 101 0.02 -13.22 16.74
N THR A 102 -0.25 -14.22 15.91
CA THR A 102 0.18 -14.21 14.51
C THR A 102 -0.82 -13.43 13.68
N LEU A 103 -0.35 -12.39 12.98
CA LEU A 103 -1.11 -11.66 11.97
C LEU A 103 -0.81 -12.26 10.60
N VAL A 104 -1.82 -12.81 9.95
CA VAL A 104 -1.71 -13.37 8.59
C VAL A 104 -2.18 -12.32 7.58
N ILE A 105 -1.33 -12.07 6.59
CA ILE A 105 -1.51 -11.05 5.56
C ILE A 105 -1.45 -11.74 4.20
N GLU A 106 -2.39 -11.41 3.34
CA GLU A 106 -2.38 -11.82 1.94
C GLU A 106 -1.99 -10.62 1.07
N CYS A 107 -1.08 -10.86 0.13
CA CYS A 107 -0.59 -9.87 -0.82
C CYS A 107 -0.80 -10.40 -2.24
N LYS A 108 -1.38 -9.56 -3.10
CA LYS A 108 -1.64 -9.87 -4.52
C LYS A 108 -0.79 -8.96 -5.40
N ASN A 109 -0.12 -9.50 -6.41
CA ASN A 109 0.75 -8.77 -7.34
C ASN A 109 1.85 -7.96 -6.62
N ILE A 110 2.43 -8.53 -5.56
CA ILE A 110 3.52 -7.91 -4.77
C ILE A 110 4.79 -8.77 -4.92
N PRO A 111 5.93 -8.18 -5.34
CA PRO A 111 7.18 -8.92 -5.48
C PRO A 111 7.67 -9.56 -4.18
N THR A 112 7.93 -10.86 -4.22
CA THR A 112 8.36 -11.66 -3.06
C THR A 112 9.88 -11.77 -2.94
N GLY A 113 10.63 -11.29 -3.94
CA GLY A 113 12.08 -11.51 -4.07
C GLY A 113 12.46 -12.82 -4.77
N LEU A 114 11.51 -13.77 -4.82
CA LEU A 114 11.63 -15.02 -5.56
C LEU A 114 10.94 -14.94 -6.91
N ASP A 115 9.87 -14.17 -7.00
CA ASP A 115 9.04 -14.01 -8.19
C ASP A 115 8.51 -12.56 -8.27
N PRO A 116 8.76 -11.83 -9.38
CA PRO A 116 9.59 -12.20 -10.53
C PRO A 116 11.08 -12.30 -10.19
N ILE A 117 11.80 -13.22 -10.84
CA ILE A 117 13.25 -13.42 -10.64
C ILE A 117 14.00 -12.12 -10.89
N GLY A 118 14.87 -11.73 -9.95
CA GLY A 118 15.70 -10.53 -10.04
C GLY A 118 15.02 -9.24 -9.59
N VAL A 119 13.77 -9.29 -9.13
CA VAL A 119 13.08 -8.16 -8.49
C VAL A 119 13.25 -8.26 -6.98
N GLN A 120 13.64 -7.17 -6.33
CA GLN A 120 13.79 -7.14 -4.88
C GLN A 120 12.43 -7.33 -4.18
N ALA A 121 12.41 -8.11 -3.10
CA ALA A 121 11.23 -8.29 -2.25
C ALA A 121 10.73 -6.95 -1.72
N TRP A 122 9.42 -6.72 -1.78
CA TRP A 122 8.81 -5.54 -1.20
C TRP A 122 8.70 -5.66 0.32
N ASN A 123 8.71 -4.51 1.01
CA ASN A 123 8.50 -4.44 2.44
C ASN A 123 7.00 -4.42 2.76
N VAL A 124 6.48 -5.52 3.30
CA VAL A 124 5.13 -5.59 3.86
C VAL A 124 5.18 -5.17 5.33
N LYS A 125 4.42 -4.15 5.70
CA LYS A 125 4.38 -3.58 7.06
C LYS A 125 2.96 -3.49 7.56
N ALA A 126 2.76 -3.90 8.81
CA ALA A 126 1.53 -3.71 9.56
C ALA A 126 1.71 -2.58 10.58
N ARG A 127 0.79 -1.61 10.57
CA ARG A 127 0.64 -0.59 11.60
C ARG A 127 -0.56 -0.95 12.47
N ILE A 128 -0.33 -1.05 13.76
CA ILE A 128 -1.32 -1.47 14.74
C ILE A 128 -1.50 -0.35 15.74
N VAL A 129 -2.74 0.09 15.89
CA VAL A 129 -3.14 1.16 16.81
C VAL A 129 -4.12 0.56 17.82
N PRO A 130 -3.64 0.12 18.99
CA PRO A 130 -4.53 -0.35 20.03
C PRO A 130 -5.33 0.81 20.63
N ARG A 131 -6.54 0.53 21.11
CA ARG A 131 -7.36 1.50 21.86
C ARG A 131 -6.62 2.06 23.08
N SER A 132 -5.86 1.19 23.75
CA SER A 132 -5.02 1.54 24.89
C SER A 132 -3.66 0.88 24.73
N GLY A 133 -2.58 1.66 24.75
CA GLY A 133 -1.21 1.16 24.62
C GLY A 133 -0.40 1.91 23.57
N THR A 134 0.70 1.29 23.17
CA THR A 134 1.64 1.90 22.21
C THR A 134 1.35 1.42 20.79
N VAL A 135 1.41 2.34 19.83
CA VAL A 135 1.32 2.02 18.40
C VAL A 135 2.51 1.16 17.98
N GLN A 136 2.25 0.08 17.24
CA GLN A 136 3.28 -0.82 16.74
C GLN A 136 3.38 -0.70 15.22
N ASN A 137 4.61 -0.69 14.70
CA ASN A 137 4.89 -0.84 13.27
C ASN A 137 5.76 -2.07 13.10
N ILE A 138 5.24 -3.11 12.45
CA ILE A 138 5.87 -4.43 12.38
C ILE A 138 6.06 -4.79 10.92
N THR A 139 7.24 -5.29 10.58
CA THR A 139 7.53 -5.84 9.25
C THR A 139 7.11 -7.29 9.22
N ALA A 140 6.32 -7.67 8.22
CA ALA A 140 5.91 -9.06 8.02
C ALA A 140 6.98 -9.83 7.24
N SER A 141 7.07 -11.13 7.51
CA SER A 141 7.94 -12.07 6.81
C SER A 141 7.13 -12.86 5.79
N TYR A 142 7.69 -13.05 4.59
CA TYR A 142 7.10 -13.92 3.58
C TYR A 142 7.08 -15.37 4.09
N VAL A 143 5.96 -16.07 3.87
CA VAL A 143 5.75 -17.46 4.30
C VAL A 143 5.63 -18.39 3.09
N SER A 144 4.74 -18.07 2.15
CA SER A 144 4.45 -18.92 0.99
C SER A 144 3.75 -18.16 -0.14
N GLY A 145 3.58 -18.83 -1.28
CA GLY A 145 2.90 -18.30 -2.47
C GLY A 145 3.84 -17.69 -3.51
N ASP A 146 3.30 -16.92 -4.44
CA ASP A 146 4.04 -16.37 -5.57
C ASP A 146 3.69 -14.88 -5.80
N TYR A 147 4.12 -14.32 -6.94
CA TYR A 147 3.79 -12.93 -7.29
C TYR A 147 2.27 -12.68 -7.35
N SER A 148 1.49 -13.66 -7.86
CA SER A 148 0.05 -13.51 -8.04
C SER A 148 -0.68 -13.50 -6.69
N LEU A 149 -0.28 -14.36 -5.75
CA LEU A 149 -0.83 -14.41 -4.41
C LEU A 149 0.20 -14.96 -3.43
N SER A 150 0.56 -14.17 -2.42
CA SER A 150 1.51 -14.54 -1.38
C SER A 150 0.96 -14.33 0.03
N THR A 151 1.39 -15.19 0.93
CA THR A 151 1.07 -15.15 2.35
C THR A 151 2.27 -14.66 3.15
N TRP A 152 2.01 -13.70 4.03
CA TRP A 152 2.99 -13.06 4.89
C TRP A 152 2.51 -13.11 6.34
N GLU A 153 3.44 -13.24 7.27
CA GLU A 153 3.13 -13.30 8.70
C GLU A 153 3.91 -12.26 9.50
N ALA A 154 3.24 -11.68 10.49
CA ALA A 154 3.87 -10.80 11.47
C ALA A 154 3.49 -11.25 12.89
N GLN A 155 4.47 -11.25 13.79
CA GLN A 155 4.21 -11.47 15.21
C GLN A 155 3.85 -10.15 15.87
N VAL A 156 2.64 -10.06 16.43
CA VAL A 156 2.09 -8.83 17.00
C VAL A 156 1.74 -9.06 18.45
N THR A 157 2.02 -8.10 19.34
CA THR A 157 1.65 -8.21 20.76
C THR A 157 0.54 -7.23 21.06
N LEU A 158 -0.67 -7.73 21.31
CA LEU A 158 -1.85 -6.89 21.49
C LEU A 158 -2.23 -6.79 22.97
N PRO A 159 -2.57 -5.59 23.46
CA PRO A 159 -3.26 -5.42 24.73
C PRO A 159 -4.71 -5.92 24.61
N THR A 160 -5.38 -6.13 25.74
CA THR A 160 -6.82 -6.48 25.74
C THR A 160 -7.67 -5.37 25.13
N GLY A 161 -8.69 -5.75 24.36
CA GLY A 161 -9.64 -4.84 23.73
C GLY A 161 -9.47 -4.73 22.21
N PHE A 162 -9.82 -3.56 21.67
CA PHE A 162 -9.87 -3.33 20.22
C PHE A 162 -8.59 -2.67 19.70
N SER A 163 -8.22 -3.02 18.46
CA SER A 163 -7.08 -2.41 17.76
C SER A 163 -7.42 -2.18 16.30
N ALA A 164 -6.97 -1.05 15.76
CA ALA A 164 -7.00 -0.82 14.31
C ALA A 164 -5.74 -1.40 13.69
N ILE A 165 -5.88 -2.12 12.57
CA ILE A 165 -4.74 -2.71 11.85
C ILE A 165 -4.77 -2.20 10.41
N GLN A 166 -3.64 -1.68 9.96
CA GLN A 166 -3.45 -1.21 8.59
C GLN A 166 -2.21 -1.89 8.01
N VAL A 167 -2.36 -2.56 6.88
CA VAL A 167 -1.25 -3.20 6.17
C VAL A 167 -0.92 -2.39 4.92
N ARG A 168 0.37 -2.33 4.58
CA ARG A 168 0.85 -1.77 3.32
C ARG A 168 2.06 -2.55 2.80
N ALA A 169 2.17 -2.65 1.49
CA ALA A 169 3.40 -3.03 0.81
C ALA A 169 4.10 -1.77 0.27
N SER A 170 5.43 -1.75 0.31
CA SER A 170 6.22 -0.64 -0.21
C SER A 170 7.53 -1.14 -0.79
N MET A 171 7.96 -0.54 -1.89
CA MET A 171 9.29 -0.80 -2.44
C MET A 171 10.35 -0.41 -1.37
N PRO A 172 11.34 -1.27 -1.11
CA PRO A 172 12.47 -0.92 -0.25
C PRO A 172 13.24 0.26 -0.82
N PRO A 173 13.84 1.12 0.04
CA PRO A 173 14.75 2.14 -0.43
C PRO A 173 15.94 1.48 -1.15
N GLN A 174 16.33 2.03 -2.30
CA GLN A 174 17.53 1.63 -3.04
C GLN A 174 18.81 2.02 -2.30
#